data_AF-D8DTZ7-F1
#
_entry.id   AF-D8DTZ7-F1
#
_cell.length_a   1.000
_cell.length_b   1.000
_cell.length_c   1.000
_cell.angle_alpha   90.00
_cell.angle_beta   90.00
_cell.angle_gamma   90.00
#
_symmetry.space_group_name_H-M   'P 1'
#
loop_
_entity.id
_entity.type
_entity.pdbx_description
1 polymer ?
#
loop_
_entity_poly.entity_id
_entity_poly.type
_entity_poly.pdbx_seq_one_letter_code
_entity_poly.pdbx_strand_id
1 'polypeptide(L)' 'MPGHYHELVGNKKGQWACDLDQPYRLIFTPTAHPIPTDSNGKYIWIEIDSIEIEEIDNYHGK' A
#
# COMPACT_ATOMS: atom_id res chain seq x y z
N MET A 1 4.24 4.51 11.84
CA MET A 1 5.27 3.45 11.88
C MET A 1 6.49 3.97 11.12
N PRO A 2 7.72 3.56 11.48
CA PRO A 2 8.89 3.80 10.63
C PRO A 2 8.61 3.23 9.22
N GLY A 3 9.01 3.92 8.16
CA GLY A 3 8.74 3.52 6.76
C GLY A 3 7.61 4.27 6.04
N HIS A 4 6.97 5.28 6.65
CA HIS A 4 6.04 6.20 5.95
C HIS A 4 4.95 5.53 5.08
N TYR A 5 4.29 4.50 5.63
CA TYR A 5 3.19 3.79 4.97
C TYR A 5 2.01 4.72 4.64
N HIS A 6 1.56 4.70 3.39
CA HIS A 6 0.37 5.43 2.94
C HIS A 6 -0.29 4.76 1.74
N GLU A 7 -1.61 4.94 1.62
CA GLU A 7 -2.37 4.53 0.45
C GLU A 7 -2.04 5.47 -0.73
N LEU A 8 -1.88 4.88 -1.92
CA LEU A 8 -1.75 5.63 -3.16
C LEU A 8 -3.12 6.10 -3.66
N VAL A 9 -3.13 7.16 -4.47
CA VAL A 9 -4.35 7.81 -4.94
C VAL A 9 -4.52 7.69 -6.46
N GLY A 10 -5.69 8.07 -6.98
CA GLY A 10 -5.98 8.04 -8.41
C GLY A 10 -5.99 6.61 -8.96
N ASN A 11 -5.22 6.36 -10.02
CA ASN A 11 -5.16 5.05 -10.69
C ASN A 11 -4.52 3.95 -9.84
N LYS A 12 -3.77 4.31 -8.79
CA LYS A 12 -3.14 3.38 -7.85
C LYS A 12 -3.94 3.22 -6.55
N LYS A 13 -5.22 3.63 -6.51
CA LYS A 13 -6.08 3.49 -5.32
C LYS A 13 -6.21 2.02 -4.90
N GLY A 14 -6.08 1.75 -3.59
CA GLY A 14 -6.01 0.40 -3.04
C GLY A 14 -4.59 -0.20 -3.00
N GLN A 15 -3.62 0.41 -3.69
CA GLN A 15 -2.20 0.09 -3.52
C GLN A 15 -1.60 0.93 -2.40
N TRP A 16 -0.57 0.40 -1.75
CA TRP A 16 0.10 1.02 -0.62
C TRP A 16 1.59 1.15 -0.89
N ALA A 17 2.20 2.20 -0.37
CA ALA A 17 3.63 2.44 -0.49
C ALA A 17 4.28 2.64 0.89
N CYS A 18 5.51 2.15 1.02
CA CYS A 18 6.41 2.48 2.13
C CYS A 18 7.82 2.76 1.64
N ASP A 19 8.58 3.48 2.46
CA ASP A 19 9.95 3.89 2.17
C ASP A 19 10.93 2.70 2.28
N LEU A 20 11.83 2.61 1.32
CA LEU A 20 13.05 1.80 1.37
C LEU A 20 14.25 2.73 1.64
N ASP A 21 15.39 2.47 0.99
CA ASP A 21 16.46 3.46 0.88
C ASP A 21 15.98 4.59 -0.02
N GLN A 22 15.90 5.81 0.50
CA GLN A 22 15.37 6.94 -0.23
C GLN A 22 16.15 7.16 -1.53
N PRO A 23 15.50 7.45 -2.67
CA PRO A 23 14.07 7.77 -2.84
C PRO A 23 13.14 6.57 -3.18
N TYR A 24 13.62 5.33 -3.06
CA TYR A 24 12.87 4.15 -3.48
C TYR A 24 11.72 3.81 -2.53
N ARG A 25 10.63 3.30 -3.11
CA ARG A 25 9.45 2.84 -2.37
C ARG A 25 9.02 1.45 -2.82
N LEU A 26 8.60 0.66 -1.85
CA LEU A 26 7.94 -0.61 -2.09
C LEU A 26 6.43 -0.38 -2.24
N ILE A 27 5.85 -0.84 -3.34
CA ILE A 27 4.42 -0.79 -3.59
C ILE A 27 3.84 -2.20 -3.45
N PHE A 28 2.72 -2.32 -2.73
CA PHE A 28 2.07 -3.60 -2.47
C PHE A 28 0.55 -3.45 -2.34
N THR A 29 -0.16 -4.58 -2.48
CA THR A 29 -1.61 -4.69 -2.37
C THR A 29 -2.00 -5.80 -1.40
N PRO A 30 -3.13 -5.70 -0.69
CA PRO A 30 -3.67 -6.84 0.05
C PRO A 30 -4.25 -7.89 -0.91
N THR A 31 -4.01 -9.17 -0.62
CA THR A 31 -4.49 -10.31 -1.44
C THR A 31 -5.89 -10.78 -1.07
N ALA A 32 -6.48 -10.23 0.00
CA ALA A 32 -7.78 -10.63 0.50
C ALA A 32 -8.90 -10.29 -0.49
N HIS A 33 -9.83 -11.23 -0.69
CA HIS A 33 -10.98 -11.07 -1.57
C HIS A 33 -12.28 -11.52 -0.86
N PRO A 34 -13.16 -10.60 -0.46
CA PRO A 34 -13.01 -9.13 -0.51
C PRO A 34 -11.98 -8.60 0.49
N ILE A 35 -11.45 -7.40 0.24
CA ILE A 35 -10.60 -6.72 1.24
C ILE A 35 -11.49 -6.38 2.45
N PRO A 36 -11.07 -6.73 3.69
CA PRO A 36 -11.81 -6.37 4.88
C PRO A 36 -11.94 -4.85 5.00
N THR A 37 -13.17 -4.34 5.05
CA THR A 37 -13.44 -2.90 5.19
C THR A 37 -14.48 -2.62 6.27
N ASP A 38 -14.36 -1.48 6.94
CA ASP A 38 -15.38 -0.98 7.87
C ASP A 38 -16.64 -0.48 7.13
N SER A 39 -17.63 -0.01 7.88
CA SER A 39 -18.88 0.52 7.33
C SER A 39 -18.71 1.74 6.41
N ASN A 40 -17.54 2.38 6.41
CA ASN A 40 -17.20 3.52 5.58
C ASN A 40 -16.30 3.13 4.39
N GLY A 41 -16.02 1.83 4.19
CA GLY A 41 -15.15 1.33 3.14
C GLY A 41 -13.65 1.49 3.42
N LYS A 42 -13.26 1.79 4.66
CA LYS A 42 -11.85 1.89 5.06
C LYS A 42 -11.29 0.51 5.39
N TYR A 43 -10.07 0.22 4.96
CA TYR A 43 -9.45 -1.09 5.14
C TYR A 43 -9.21 -1.41 6.63
N ILE A 44 -9.58 -2.63 7.03
CA ILE A 44 -9.34 -3.16 8.37
C ILE A 44 -8.01 -3.92 8.35
N TRP A 45 -6.90 -3.20 8.54
CA TRP A 45 -5.53 -3.73 8.39
C TRP A 45 -5.19 -4.92 9.28
N ILE A 46 -5.79 -4.98 10.47
CA ILE A 46 -5.54 -6.08 11.39
C ILE A 46 -6.16 -7.42 10.91
N GLU A 47 -7.03 -7.38 9.91
CA GLU A 47 -7.67 -8.55 9.29
C GLU A 47 -7.03 -8.93 7.94
N ILE A 48 -5.98 -8.21 7.50
CA ILE A 48 -5.26 -8.53 6.26
C ILE A 48 -4.13 -9.51 6.57
N ASP A 49 -4.29 -10.76 6.13
CA ASP A 49 -3.35 -11.85 6.42
C ASP A 49 -2.12 -11.88 5.49
N SER A 50 -2.26 -11.38 4.25
CA SER A 50 -1.16 -11.36 3.28
C SER A 50 -1.25 -10.20 2.30
N ILE A 51 -0.10 -9.87 1.73
CA ILE A 51 0.09 -8.83 0.72
C ILE A 51 0.88 -9.37 -0.46
N GLU A 52 0.67 -8.78 -1.63
CA GLU A 52 1.44 -9.00 -2.85
C GLU A 52 2.34 -7.80 -3.11
N ILE A 53 3.62 -8.05 -3.38
CA ILE A 53 4.57 -7.01 -3.78
C ILE A 53 4.41 -6.79 -5.28
N GLU A 54 4.06 -5.56 -5.65
CA GLU A 54 3.77 -5.19 -7.04
C GLU A 54 5.01 -4.60 -7.72
N GLU A 55 5.67 -3.66 -7.04
CA GLU A 55 6.68 -2.81 -7.68
C GLU A 55 7.65 -2.23 -6.63
N ILE A 56 8.89 -1.99 -7.05
CA ILE A 56 9.78 -1.04 -6.38
C ILE A 56 9.96 0.13 -7.35
N ASP A 57 9.55 1.33 -6.92
CA ASP A 57 9.56 2.52 -7.78
C ASP A 57 10.29 3.68 -7.10
N ASN A 58 10.91 4.54 -7.91
CA ASN A 58 11.42 5.83 -7.50
C ASN A 58 10.61 6.92 -8.20
N TYR A 59 9.49 7.31 -7.61
CA TYR A 59 8.67 8.41 -8.12
C TYR A 59 9.13 9.80 -7.61
N HIS A 60 10.17 9.87 -6.77
CA HIS A 60 10.78 11.12 -6.32
C HIS A 60 12.00 11.45 -7.18
N GLY A 61 11.77 12.10 -8.32
CA GLY A 61 12.83 12.73 -9.12
C GLY A 61 12.79 12.36 -10.60
N LYS A 62 11.93 13.06 -11.35
CA LYS A 62 12.35 13.60 -12.64
C LYS A 62 12.88 15.01 -12.41
#